data_AF-A0A0C5X3Z1-F1
#
_entry.id   AF-A0A0C5X3Z1-F1
#
_cell.length_a   1.000
_cell.length_b   1.000
_cell.length_c   1.000
_cell.angle_alpha   90.00
_cell.angle_beta   90.00
_cell.angle_gamma   90.00
#
_symmetry.space_group_name_H-M   'P 1'
#
loop_
_entity.id
_entity.type
_entity.pdbx_description
1 polymer ?
#
loop_
_entity_poly.entity_id
_entity_poly.type
_entity_poly.pdbx_seq_one_letter_code
_entity_poly.pdbx_strand_id
1 'polypeptide(L)'
;MSSTVFLALQANDDTRHVIDAIMADNPAASLDPQPAMVRITAPGTLVVRRETIEELIGRDFDLQELHVNMISLSGRVDETDDIFTLSWDR
;
A
#
# COMPACT_ATOMS: atom_id res chain seq x y z
N MET A 1 19.80 2.62 -11.53
CA MET A 1 18.45 3.20 -11.45
C MET A 1 17.62 2.27 -10.58
N SER A 2 16.99 2.75 -9.51
CA SER A 2 16.06 1.91 -8.72
C SER A 2 14.77 1.76 -9.51
N SER A 3 14.32 0.53 -9.72
CA SER A 3 13.03 0.27 -10.35
C SER A 3 11.89 0.78 -9.46
N THR A 4 10.93 1.47 -10.05
CA THR A 4 9.76 1.98 -9.30
C THR A 4 8.75 0.86 -9.11
N VAL A 5 8.29 0.68 -7.87
CA VAL A 5 7.13 -0.16 -7.55
C VAL A 5 5.87 0.70 -7.50
N PHE A 6 4.71 0.10 -7.73
CA PHE A 6 3.44 0.79 -7.52
C PHE A 6 2.38 -0.14 -6.97
N LEU A 7 1.44 0.45 -6.23
CA LEU A 7 0.21 -0.18 -5.76
C LEU A 7 -0.97 0.72 -6.16
N ALA A 8 -1.98 0.17 -6.81
CA ALA A 8 -3.20 0.86 -7.16
C ALA A 8 -4.38 0.27 -6.39
N LEU A 9 -5.08 1.12 -5.66
CA LEU A 9 -6.23 0.77 -4.83
C LEU A 9 -7.49 1.49 -5.34
N GLN A 10 -8.66 0.91 -5.12
CA GLN A 10 -9.93 1.60 -5.33
C GLN A 10 -10.01 2.85 -4.45
N ALA A 11 -10.56 3.94 -4.99
CA ALA A 11 -10.79 5.16 -4.22
C ALA A 11 -12.14 5.04 -3.47
N ASN A 12 -12.10 4.56 -2.23
CA ASN A 12 -13.27 4.43 -1.36
C ASN A 12 -12.89 4.74 0.11
N ASP A 13 -13.86 4.67 1.01
CA ASP A 13 -13.64 5.01 2.43
C ASP A 13 -12.76 3.97 3.15
N ASP A 14 -12.83 2.70 2.75
CA ASP A 14 -12.04 1.62 3.35
C ASP A 14 -10.55 1.79 3.07
N THR A 15 -10.20 2.21 1.85
CA THR A 15 -8.79 2.38 1.45
C THR A 15 -8.16 3.66 1.95
N ARG A 16 -8.93 4.62 2.46
CA ARG A 16 -8.40 5.90 2.94
C ARG A 16 -7.35 5.71 4.05
N HIS A 17 -7.69 4.93 5.07
CA HIS A 17 -6.79 4.65 6.20
C HIS A 17 -5.57 3.85 5.77
N VAL A 18 -5.76 2.93 4.82
CA VAL A 18 -4.68 2.15 4.21
C VAL A 18 -3.71 3.06 3.45
N ILE A 19 -4.22 3.99 2.64
CA ILE A 19 -3.40 4.96 1.91
C ILE A 19 -2.61 5.82 2.88
N ASP A 20 -3.25 6.34 3.91
CA ASP A 20 -2.60 7.18 4.93
C ASP A 20 -1.48 6.41 5.66
N ALA A 21 -1.72 5.13 6.01
CA ALA A 21 -0.71 4.25 6.59
C ALA A 21 0.49 4.04 5.66
N ILE A 22 0.23 3.74 4.37
CA ILE A 22 1.29 3.54 3.38
C ILE A 22 2.13 4.81 3.21
N MET A 23 1.50 5.98 3.16
CA MET A 23 2.22 7.25 3.03
C MET A 23 3.03 7.59 4.29
N ALA A 24 2.55 7.22 5.48
CA ALA A 24 3.29 7.37 6.73
C ALA A 24 4.51 6.43 6.81
N ASP A 25 4.33 5.17 6.40
CA ASP A 25 5.38 4.13 6.45
C ASP A 25 6.44 4.28 5.35
N ASN A 26 6.12 4.97 4.25
CA ASN A 26 6.99 5.13 3.09
C ASN A 26 7.22 6.62 2.77
N PRO A 27 8.16 7.30 3.45
CA PRO A 27 8.42 8.73 3.23
C PRO A 27 8.83 9.10 1.79
N ALA A 28 9.32 8.14 1.02
CA ALA A 28 9.72 8.30 -0.38
C ALA A 28 8.59 7.98 -1.38
N ALA A 29 7.40 7.59 -0.91
CA ALA A 29 6.27 7.30 -1.78
C ALA A 29 5.61 8.59 -2.29
N SER A 30 4.99 8.49 -3.47
CA SER A 30 4.19 9.54 -4.08
C SER A 30 2.78 9.05 -4.33
N LEU A 31 1.81 9.86 -3.92
CA LEU A 31 0.38 9.63 -4.11
C LEU A 31 -0.13 10.26 -5.41
N ASP A 32 -0.83 9.49 -6.23
CA ASP A 32 -1.48 9.91 -7.48
C ASP A 32 -2.98 9.57 -7.42
N PRO A 33 -3.83 10.49 -6.93
CA PRO A 33 -5.27 10.29 -6.87
C PRO A 33 -5.93 10.45 -8.25
N GLN A 34 -6.77 9.49 -8.61
CA GLN A 34 -7.54 9.46 -9.85
C GLN A 34 -9.04 9.26 -9.53
N PRO A 35 -9.98 9.54 -10.46
CA PRO A 35 -11.41 9.58 -10.13
C PRO A 35 -12.00 8.30 -9.51
N ALA A 36 -11.46 7.12 -9.83
CA ALA A 36 -11.95 5.84 -9.32
C ALA A 36 -10.89 5.01 -8.59
N MET A 37 -9.65 5.51 -8.53
CA MET A 37 -8.52 4.78 -7.96
C MET A 37 -7.48 5.73 -7.41
N VAL A 38 -6.66 5.22 -6.51
CA VAL A 38 -5.48 5.89 -6.02
C VAL A 38 -4.28 5.04 -6.35
N ARG A 39 -3.29 5.62 -7.02
CA ARG A 39 -2.02 4.97 -7.31
C ARG A 39 -0.94 5.51 -6.38
N ILE A 40 -0.24 4.62 -5.71
CA ILE A 40 0.91 4.93 -4.87
C ILE A 40 2.14 4.39 -5.58
N THR A 41 3.19 5.21 -5.70
CA THR A 41 4.46 4.81 -6.32
C THR A 41 5.60 5.04 -5.35
N ALA A 42 6.59 4.15 -5.33
CA ALA A 42 7.76 4.30 -4.49
C ALA A 42 9.03 3.78 -5.19
N PRO A 43 10.21 4.39 -4.93
CA PRO A 43 11.47 3.91 -5.50
C PRO A 43 11.95 2.64 -4.78
N GLY A 44 12.08 1.53 -5.51
CA GLY A 44 12.65 0.29 -5.01
C GLY A 44 11.68 -0.57 -4.21
N THR A 45 11.14 -0.04 -3.11
CA THR A 45 10.30 -0.78 -2.16
C THR A 45 9.11 0.04 -1.67
N LEU A 46 7.97 -0.64 -1.43
CA LEU A 46 6.79 -0.12 -0.76
C LEU A 46 6.37 -1.13 0.31
N VAL A 47 6.18 -0.67 1.54
CA VAL A 47 5.82 -1.50 2.69
C VAL A 47 4.46 -1.08 3.23
N VAL A 48 3.59 -2.04 3.52
CA VAL A 48 2.30 -1.83 4.16
C VAL A 48 2.33 -2.60 5.47
N ARG A 49 2.19 -1.91 6.61
CA ARG A 49 2.19 -2.54 7.94
C ARG A 49 0.77 -2.61 8.47
N ARG A 50 0.38 -3.79 8.96
CA ARG A 50 -0.91 -3.99 9.65
C ARG A 50 -1.04 -3.05 10.84
N GLU A 51 0.00 -2.96 11.67
CA GLU A 51 0.05 -2.11 12.87
C GLU A 51 -0.30 -0.64 12.58
N THR A 52 0.35 -0.02 11.59
CA THR A 52 0.07 1.38 11.21
C THR A 52 -1.37 1.56 10.72
N ILE A 53 -1.93 0.58 10.01
CA ILE A 53 -3.34 0.63 9.57
C ILE A 53 -4.28 0.55 10.77
N GLU A 54 -4.05 -0.38 11.70
CA GLU A 54 -4.86 -0.58 12.90
C GLU A 54 -4.88 0.67 13.80
N GLU A 55 -3.74 1.33 13.96
CA GLU A 55 -3.64 2.60 14.70
C GLU A 55 -4.49 3.71 14.08
N LEU A 56 -4.53 3.79 12.74
CA LEU A 56 -5.28 4.83 12.02
C LEU A 56 -6.78 4.53 11.92
N ILE A 57 -7.16 3.27 11.71
CA ILE A 57 -8.57 2.85 11.57
C ILE A 57 -9.25 2.63 12.93
N GLY A 58 -8.47 2.42 14.00
CA GLY A 58 -8.99 2.21 15.37
C GLY A 58 -9.68 0.87 15.59
N ARG A 59 -9.36 -0.14 14.77
CA ARG A 59 -9.84 -1.53 14.88
C ARG A 59 -8.78 -2.49 14.35
N ASP A 60 -8.93 -3.78 14.66
CA ASP A 60 -8.15 -4.85 14.04
C ASP A 60 -8.36 -4.84 12.52
N PHE A 61 -7.27 -5.08 11.78
CA PHE A 61 -7.24 -5.07 10.32
C PHE A 61 -6.59 -6.34 9.80
N ASP A 62 -7.30 -7.09 8.95
CA ASP A 62 -6.71 -8.22 8.23
C ASP A 62 -6.06 -7.71 6.94
N LEU A 63 -4.76 -7.98 6.73
CA LEU A 63 -4.07 -7.59 5.50
C LEU A 63 -4.73 -8.19 4.24
N GLN A 64 -5.49 -9.28 4.37
CA GLN A 64 -6.28 -9.80 3.26
C GLN A 64 -7.34 -8.81 2.73
N GLU A 65 -7.84 -7.91 3.59
CA GLU A 65 -8.78 -6.83 3.21
C GLU A 65 -8.16 -5.89 2.15
N LEU A 66 -6.82 -5.77 2.09
CA LEU A 66 -6.11 -4.98 1.09
C LEU A 66 -6.42 -5.47 -0.33
N HIS A 67 -6.47 -6.80 -0.53
CA HIS A 67 -6.67 -7.41 -1.86
C HIS A 67 -8.06 -7.13 -2.42
N VAL A 68 -9.07 -6.98 -1.56
CA VAL A 68 -10.46 -6.66 -1.97
C VAL A 68 -10.50 -5.34 -2.74
N ASN A 69 -9.69 -4.38 -2.31
CA ASN A 69 -9.64 -3.05 -2.90
C ASN A 69 -8.47 -2.86 -3.87
N MET A 70 -7.66 -3.90 -4.10
CA MET A 70 -6.49 -3.82 -4.95
C MET A 70 -6.86 -3.96 -6.42
N ILE A 71 -6.47 -2.97 -7.23
CA ILE A 71 -6.72 -2.97 -8.68
C ILE A 71 -5.54 -3.59 -9.42
N SER A 72 -4.33 -3.12 -9.11
CA SER A 72 -3.09 -3.61 -9.74
C SER A 72 -1.88 -3.25 -8.90
N LEU A 73 -0.79 -3.98 -9.10
CA LEU A 73 0.50 -3.74 -8.45
C LEU A 73 1.65 -3.95 -9.45
N SER A 74 2.84 -3.48 -9.08
CA SER A 74 4.09 -3.71 -9.80
C SER A 74 5.23 -3.90 -8.82
N GLY A 75 5.91 -5.05 -8.95
CA GLY A 75 6.96 -5.51 -8.04
C GLY A 75 6.74 -6.97 -7.66
N ARG A 76 7.75 -7.55 -7.03
CA ARG A 76 7.65 -8.80 -6.28
C ARG A 76 6.89 -8.52 -4.98
N VAL A 77 5.86 -9.34 -4.74
CA VAL A 77 5.10 -9.34 -3.48
C VAL A 77 5.79 -10.27 -2.49
N ASP A 78 5.96 -9.80 -1.26
CA ASP A 78 6.23 -10.61 -0.08
C ASP A 78 5.20 -10.25 0.99
N GLU A 79 4.42 -11.22 1.42
CA GLU A 79 3.26 -11.03 2.30
C GLU A 79 3.33 -12.00 3.47
N THR A 80 3.14 -11.44 4.66
CA THR A 80 3.07 -12.12 5.95
C THR A 80 1.83 -11.61 6.69
N ASP A 81 1.52 -12.18 7.85
CA ASP A 81 0.38 -11.76 8.66
C ASP A 81 0.46 -10.29 9.14
N ASP A 82 1.66 -9.70 9.18
CA ASP A 82 1.89 -8.35 9.70
C ASP A 82 2.31 -7.32 8.63
N ILE A 83 2.88 -7.78 7.52
CA ILE A 83 3.50 -6.91 6.51
C ILE A 83 3.19 -7.41 5.10
N PHE A 84 2.82 -6.48 4.23
CA PHE A 84 2.79 -6.64 2.78
C PHE A 84 3.84 -5.74 2.14
N THR A 85 4.78 -6.31 1.37
CA THR A 85 5.88 -5.58 0.74
C THR A 85 5.86 -5.77 -0.77
N LEU A 86 6.02 -4.67 -1.51
CA LEU A 86 6.38 -4.67 -2.92
C LEU A 86 7.84 -4.28 -3.06
N SER A 87 8.63 -5.07 -3.77
CA SER A 87 10.02 -4.73 -4.07
C SER A 87 10.46 -5.25 -5.43
N TRP A 88 11.52 -4.70 -6.00
CA TRP A 88 12.22 -5.35 -7.09
C TRP A 88 13.49 -5.99 -6.55
N ASP A 89 13.61 -7.31 -6.67
CA ASP A 89 14.85 -8.04 -6.37
C ASP A 89 15.99 -7.42 -7.21
N ARG A 90 17.09 -7.09 -6.53
CA ARG A 90 18.23 -6.40 -7.13
C ARG A 90 19.25 -7.38 -7.69
#